data_AF-A0A143XJR6-F1
#
_entry.id   AF-A0A143XJR6-F1
#
_cell.length_a   1.000
_cell.length_b   1.000
_cell.length_c   1.000
_cell.angle_alpha   90.00
_cell.angle_beta   90.00
_cell.angle_gamma   90.00
#
_symmetry.space_group_name_H-M   'P 1'
#
loop_
_entity.id
_entity.type
_entity.pdbx_description
1 polymer ?
#
loop_
_entity_poly.entity_id
_entity_poly.type
_entity_poly.pdbx_seq_one_letter_code
_entity_poly.pdbx_strand_id
1 'polypeptide(L)'
;MTDKRMDKKMEVINRQKGEKIFQIITLIVLPLFWIGYGRALYIGNQNNISSYSLLILTFSILNCKVLFAGEKMYNRVLDVLAKFDGFLFLAWAVMTIVSLIMK
;
A
#
# COMPACT_ATOMS: atom_id res chain seq x y z
N MET A 1 14.46 31.61 -21.15
CA MET A 1 14.64 30.22 -21.65
C MET A 1 15.04 29.24 -20.55
N THR A 2 15.77 29.70 -19.53
CA THR A 2 16.23 28.91 -18.37
C THR A 2 15.10 28.51 -17.41
N ASP A 3 14.13 29.42 -17.21
CA ASP A 3 12.99 29.28 -16.29
C ASP A 3 12.09 28.05 -16.59
N LYS A 4 11.54 27.97 -17.81
CA LYS A 4 10.77 26.79 -18.30
C LYS A 4 11.50 25.44 -18.18
N ARG A 5 12.83 25.44 -18.18
CA ARG A 5 13.64 24.22 -18.07
C ARG A 5 13.77 23.77 -16.62
N MET A 6 13.72 24.71 -15.66
CA MET A 6 13.68 24.44 -14.22
C MET A 6 12.31 23.91 -13.81
N ASP A 7 11.23 24.51 -14.31
CA ASP A 7 9.85 24.07 -14.03
C ASP A 7 9.60 22.63 -14.47
N LYS A 8 10.04 22.29 -15.69
CA LYS A 8 9.92 20.94 -16.24
C LYS A 8 10.72 19.92 -15.44
N LYS A 9 11.88 20.29 -14.89
CA LYS A 9 12.65 19.42 -13.99
C LYS A 9 11.94 19.22 -12.66
N MET A 10 11.38 20.27 -12.10
CA MET A 10 10.62 20.22 -10.84
C MET A 10 9.39 19.30 -10.98
N GLU A 11 8.68 19.39 -12.11
CA GLU A 11 7.52 18.56 -12.43
C GLU A 11 7.89 17.08 -12.54
N VAL A 12 8.99 16.76 -13.24
CA VAL A 12 9.50 15.37 -13.36
C VAL A 12 9.92 14.80 -12.01
N ILE A 13 10.58 15.59 -11.16
CA ILE A 13 10.97 15.19 -9.80
C ILE A 13 9.72 14.92 -8.94
N ASN A 14 8.72 15.80 -9.02
CA ASN A 14 7.50 15.65 -8.23
C ASN A 14 6.69 14.41 -8.69
N ARG A 15 6.66 14.16 -10.00
CA ARG A 15 6.03 12.96 -10.59
C ARG A 15 6.74 11.68 -10.16
N GLN A 16 8.08 11.64 -10.19
CA GLN A 16 8.86 10.53 -9.65
C GLN A 16 8.63 10.31 -8.16
N LYS A 17 8.47 11.39 -7.38
CA LYS A 17 8.19 11.31 -5.94
C LYS A 17 6.79 10.73 -5.69
N GLY A 18 5.79 11.16 -6.47
CA GLY A 18 4.43 10.61 -6.44
C GLY A 18 4.38 9.12 -6.79
N GLU A 19 5.06 8.72 -7.86
CA GLU A 19 5.17 7.30 -8.25
C GLU A 19 5.79 6.45 -7.13
N LYS A 20 6.86 6.92 -6.49
CA LYS A 20 7.50 6.19 -5.37
C LYS A 20 6.57 6.06 -4.15
N ILE A 21 5.74 7.05 -3.87
CA ILE A 21 4.78 7.00 -2.75
C ILE A 21 3.65 6.01 -3.07
N PHE A 22 3.11 6.07 -4.29
CA PHE A 22 2.06 5.15 -4.75
C PHE A 22 2.52 3.69 -4.73
N GLN A 23 3.79 3.46 -5.06
CA GLN A 23 4.45 2.16 -4.97
C GLN A 23 4.51 1.64 -3.54
N ILE A 24 4.98 2.47 -2.61
CA ILE A 24 5.06 2.12 -1.19
C ILE A 24 3.66 1.76 -0.66
N ILE A 25 2.67 2.59 -0.95
CA ILE A 25 1.28 2.37 -0.52
C ILE A 25 0.75 1.06 -1.11
N THR A 26 0.93 0.84 -2.41
CA THR A 26 0.51 -0.42 -3.07
C THR A 26 1.13 -1.62 -2.38
N LEU A 27 2.41 -1.55 -2.02
CA LEU A 27 3.12 -2.70 -1.50
C LEU A 27 2.68 -3.08 -0.07
N ILE A 28 2.04 -2.16 0.66
CA ILE A 28 1.36 -2.43 1.94
C ILE A 28 -0.08 -2.92 1.69
N VAL A 29 -0.79 -2.29 0.76
CA VAL A 29 -2.20 -2.57 0.46
C VAL A 29 -2.38 -3.95 -0.21
N LEU A 30 -1.42 -4.37 -1.03
CA LEU A 30 -1.46 -5.65 -1.73
C LEU A 30 -1.49 -6.85 -0.76
N PRO A 31 -0.59 -6.98 0.24
CA PRO A 31 -0.69 -8.05 1.24
C PRO A 31 -1.98 -7.98 2.07
N LEU A 32 -2.51 -6.78 2.37
CA LEU A 32 -3.82 -6.63 3.01
C LEU A 32 -4.96 -7.21 2.14
N PHE A 33 -4.93 -6.98 0.83
CA PHE A 33 -5.90 -7.60 -0.09
C PHE A 33 -5.77 -9.13 -0.16
N TRP A 34 -4.55 -9.67 -0.09
CA TRP A 34 -4.34 -11.12 -0.02
C TRP A 34 -4.91 -11.74 1.26
N ILE A 35 -4.82 -11.07 2.41
CA ILE A 35 -5.43 -11.50 3.67
C ILE A 35 -6.96 -11.52 3.54
N GLY A 36 -7.55 -10.46 2.97
CA GLY A 36 -8.98 -10.37 2.70
C GLY A 36 -9.47 -11.44 1.72
N TYR A 37 -8.68 -11.73 0.69
CA TYR A 37 -8.93 -12.79 -0.29
C TYR A 37 -8.90 -14.18 0.36
N GLY A 38 -7.91 -14.48 1.20
CA GLY A 38 -7.82 -15.74 1.94
C GLY A 38 -9.00 -15.96 2.88
N ARG A 39 -9.45 -14.90 3.57
CA ARG A 39 -10.66 -14.95 4.40
C ARG A 39 -11.92 -15.18 3.55
N ALA A 40 -12.02 -14.55 2.39
CA ALA A 40 -13.14 -14.75 1.48
C ALA A 40 -13.19 -16.18 0.91
N LEU A 41 -12.02 -16.76 0.61
CA LEU A 41 -11.88 -18.18 0.24
C LEU A 41 -12.35 -19.12 1.36
N TYR A 42 -11.95 -18.85 2.60
CA TYR A 42 -12.34 -19.68 3.75
C TYR A 42 -13.86 -19.68 4.00
N ILE A 43 -14.51 -18.53 3.81
CA ILE A 43 -15.97 -18.37 4.00
C ILE A 43 -16.77 -18.86 2.78
N GLY A 44 -16.10 -19.13 1.64
CA GLY A 44 -16.77 -19.55 0.40
C GLY A 44 -17.59 -18.43 -0.26
N ASN A 45 -17.30 -17.15 0.03
CA ASN A 45 -18.07 -16.04 -0.53
C ASN A 45 -17.51 -15.62 -1.90
N GLN A 46 -18.00 -16.27 -2.96
CA GLN A 46 -17.54 -16.08 -4.35
C GLN A 46 -17.56 -14.63 -4.84
N ASN A 47 -18.53 -13.83 -4.39
CA ASN A 47 -18.65 -12.43 -4.84
C ASN A 47 -17.50 -11.56 -4.29
N ASN A 48 -17.09 -11.81 -3.04
CA ASN A 48 -15.93 -11.14 -2.44
C ASN A 48 -14.62 -11.64 -3.06
N ILE A 49 -14.51 -12.94 -3.35
CA ILE A 49 -13.32 -13.55 -3.98
C ILE A 49 -13.03 -12.90 -5.34
N SER A 50 -14.04 -12.75 -6.20
CA SER A 50 -13.89 -12.11 -7.51
C SER A 50 -13.47 -10.64 -7.39
N SER A 51 -14.08 -9.91 -6.46
CA SER A 51 -13.76 -8.49 -6.22
C SER A 51 -12.32 -8.29 -5.72
N TYR A 52 -11.87 -9.10 -4.76
CA TYR A 52 -10.49 -9.05 -4.27
C TYR A 52 -9.48 -9.49 -5.35
N SER A 53 -9.82 -10.48 -6.18
CA SER A 53 -8.98 -10.92 -7.30
C SER A 53 -8.77 -9.80 -8.33
N LEU A 54 -9.85 -9.09 -8.71
CA LEU A 54 -9.78 -7.92 -9.60
C LEU A 54 -8.92 -6.79 -9.02
N LEU A 55 -9.03 -6.53 -7.72
CA LEU A 55 -8.22 -5.52 -7.01
C LEU A 55 -6.75 -5.90 -6.97
N ILE A 56 -6.42 -7.16 -6.67
CA ILE A 56 -5.04 -7.67 -6.66
C ILE A 56 -4.42 -7.57 -8.07
N LEU A 57 -5.20 -7.90 -9.10
CA LEU A 57 -4.75 -7.88 -10.49
C LEU A 57 -4.54 -6.45 -11.00
N THR A 58 -5.49 -5.54 -10.75
CA THR A 58 -5.35 -4.13 -11.13
C THR A 58 -4.18 -3.45 -10.41
N PHE A 59 -4.01 -3.68 -9.11
CA PHE A 59 -2.86 -3.15 -8.36
C PHE A 59 -1.53 -3.75 -8.82
N SER A 60 -1.49 -5.04 -9.16
CA SER A 60 -0.31 -5.70 -9.73
C SER A 60 0.09 -5.09 -11.08
N ILE A 61 -0.86 -4.83 -11.97
CA ILE A 61 -0.57 -4.23 -13.29
C ILE A 61 -0.06 -2.79 -13.12
N LEU A 62 -0.73 -1.99 -12.29
CA LEU A 62 -0.35 -0.60 -12.03
C LEU A 62 1.04 -0.47 -11.38
N ASN A 63 1.50 -1.49 -10.67
CA ASN A 63 2.77 -1.49 -9.95
C ASN A 63 3.78 -2.51 -10.48
N CYS A 64 3.55 -3.07 -11.67
CA CYS A 64 4.37 -4.12 -12.28
C CYS A 64 5.84 -3.68 -12.48
N LYS A 65 6.07 -2.43 -12.88
CA LYS A 65 7.43 -1.85 -13.04
C LYS A 65 8.28 -1.84 -11.76
N VAL A 66 7.66 -2.07 -10.61
CA VAL A 66 8.19 -1.72 -9.30
C VAL A 66 8.37 -2.98 -8.49
N LEU A 67 7.38 -3.86 -8.55
CA LEU A 67 7.46 -5.21 -8.02
C LEU A 67 8.63 -6.01 -8.63
N PHE A 68 8.97 -5.75 -9.88
CA PHE A 68 10.06 -6.44 -10.58
C PHE A 68 11.44 -5.73 -10.52
N ALA A 69 11.55 -4.50 -10.03
CA ALA A 69 12.82 -3.74 -9.94
C ALA A 69 13.59 -4.00 -8.62
N GLY A 70 13.51 -5.24 -8.11
CA GLY A 70 13.55 -5.64 -6.70
C GLY A 70 14.82 -5.44 -5.86
N GLU A 71 15.88 -4.78 -6.33
CA GLU A 71 17.17 -4.83 -5.60
C GLU A 71 17.34 -3.78 -4.49
N LYS A 72 16.59 -2.66 -4.48
CA LYS A 72 16.71 -1.60 -3.45
C LYS A 72 15.44 -1.28 -2.66
N MET A 73 14.31 -1.91 -2.98
CA MET A 73 13.04 -1.59 -2.34
C MET A 73 12.78 -2.37 -1.05
N TYR A 74 13.34 -3.56 -0.87
CA TYR A 74 13.05 -4.42 0.30
C TYR A 74 13.25 -3.70 1.64
N ASN A 75 14.36 -2.98 1.81
CA ASN A 75 14.65 -2.27 3.07
C ASN A 75 13.64 -1.13 3.35
N ARG A 76 13.17 -0.46 2.30
CA ARG A 76 12.19 0.62 2.39
C ARG A 76 10.77 0.09 2.59
N VAL A 77 10.49 -1.08 2.03
CA VAL A 77 9.25 -1.81 2.23
C VAL A 77 9.12 -2.24 3.68
N LEU A 78 10.16 -2.87 4.25
CA LEU A 78 10.16 -3.28 5.65
C LEU A 78 10.00 -2.09 6.60
N ASP A 79 10.71 -0.98 6.33
CA ASP A 79 10.59 0.23 7.14
C ASP A 79 9.16 0.80 7.14
N VAL A 80 8.51 0.82 5.97
CA VAL A 80 7.15 1.32 5.87
C VAL A 80 6.14 0.33 6.45
N LEU A 81 6.30 -0.97 6.24
CA LEU A 81 5.45 -1.98 6.86
C LEU A 81 5.53 -1.87 8.39
N ALA A 82 6.74 -1.75 8.95
CA ALA A 82 6.95 -1.59 10.39
C ALA A 82 6.28 -0.32 10.92
N LYS A 83 6.34 0.79 10.16
CA LYS A 83 5.69 2.04 10.52
C LYS A 83 4.16 1.93 10.50
N PHE A 84 3.62 1.22 9.52
CA PHE A 84 2.18 1.02 9.35
C PHE A 84 1.64 0.07 10.42
N ASP A 85 2.37 -1.01 10.70
CA ASP A 85 2.06 -1.97 11.76
C ASP A 85 2.09 -1.29 13.14
N GLY A 86 3.09 -0.43 13.40
CA GLY A 86 3.12 0.41 14.59
C GLY A 86 1.91 1.35 14.70
N PHE A 87 1.46 1.93 13.58
CA PHE A 87 0.26 2.80 13.56
C PHE A 87 -1.03 2.02 13.80
N LEU A 88 -1.15 0.82 13.21
CA LEU A 88 -2.26 -0.11 13.44
C LEU A 88 -2.32 -0.56 14.90
N PHE A 89 -1.16 -0.90 15.48
CA PHE A 89 -1.06 -1.29 16.88
C PHE A 89 -1.48 -0.16 17.81
N LEU A 90 -1.06 1.08 17.52
CA LEU A 90 -1.49 2.26 18.25
C LEU A 90 -3.00 2.49 18.15
N ALA A 91 -3.56 2.43 16.94
CA ALA A 91 -5.00 2.59 16.72
C ALA A 91 -5.81 1.52 17.45
N TRP A 92 -5.34 0.27 17.44
CA TRP A 92 -5.96 -0.84 18.16
C TRP A 92 -5.88 -0.66 19.68
N ALA A 93 -4.73 -0.20 20.21
CA ALA A 93 -4.54 0.12 21.62
C ALA A 93 -5.48 1.25 22.09
N VAL A 94 -5.64 2.32 21.30
CA VAL A 94 -6.60 3.40 21.61
C VAL A 94 -8.03 2.88 21.60
N MET A 95 -8.41 2.08 20.59
CA MET A 95 -9.74 1.50 20.50
C MET A 95 -10.06 0.56 21.68
N THR A 96 -9.08 -0.21 22.14
CA THR A 96 -9.23 -1.07 23.33
C THR A 96 -9.35 -0.25 24.61
N ILE A 97 -8.56 0.81 24.81
CA ILE A 97 -8.70 1.71 25.96
C ILE A 97 -10.09 2.36 25.99
N VAL A 98 -10.55 2.90 24.85
CA VAL A 98 -11.90 3.51 24.75
C VAL A 98 -12.98 2.46 25.02
N SER A 99 -12.86 1.25 24.46
CA SER A 99 -13.81 0.17 24.70
C SER A 99 -13.82 -0.31 26.15
N LEU A 100 -12.67 -0.23 26.85
CA LEU A 100 -12.56 -0.59 28.26
C LEU A 100 -13.18 0.46 29.18
N ILE A 101 -13.15 1.74 28.80
CA ILE A 101 -13.76 2.85 29.55
C ILE A 101 -15.27 2.94 29.29
N MET A 102 -15.73 2.58 28.09
CA MET A 102 -17.17 2.52 27.75
C MET A 102 -17.86 1.24 28.26
N LYS A 103 -17.11 0.30 28.84
CA LYS A 103 -17.63 -0.93 29.45
C LYS A 103 -17.69 -0.80 30.96
#